data_AF-A0A8D0L6K5-F1
#
_entry.id   AF-A0A8D0L6K5-F1
#
_cell.length_a   1.000
_cell.length_b   1.000
_cell.length_c   1.000
_cell.angle_alpha   90.00
_cell.angle_beta   90.00
_cell.angle_gamma   90.00
#
_symmetry.space_group_name_H-M   'P 1'
#
loop_
_entity.id
_entity.type
_entity.pdbx_description
1 polymer ?
#
loop_
_entity_poly.entity_id
_entity_poly.type
_entity_poly.pdbx_seq_one_letter_code
_entity_poly.pdbx_strand_id
1 'polypeptide(L)' 'LPPLDPLIFPQPAPSSAPYVEIIEQPKQRGMRFRYKCEGRSAGSIPGERSTDTTKTHPTIKVSQAARQPRQEGPGNKAP' A
#
# COMPACT_ATOMS: atom_id res chain seq x y z
N LEU A 1 10.14 -22.73 23.15
CA LEU A 1 9.68 -21.38 22.79
C LEU A 1 9.94 -21.22 21.30
N PRO A 2 8.92 -21.13 20.42
CA PRO A 2 9.18 -20.89 19.01
C PRO A 2 9.76 -19.48 18.83
N PRO A 3 10.71 -19.29 17.89
CA PRO A 3 11.36 -18.01 17.69
C PRO A 3 10.37 -16.96 17.17
N LEU A 4 10.54 -15.72 17.63
CA LEU A 4 9.79 -14.56 17.14
C LEU A 4 10.35 -14.17 15.76
N ASP A 5 9.81 -14.78 14.71
CA ASP A 5 10.09 -14.35 13.34
C ASP A 5 9.49 -12.95 13.13
N PRO A 6 10.23 -11.96 12.60
CA PRO A 6 9.72 -10.60 12.38
C PRO A 6 8.75 -10.50 11.18
N LEU A 7 8.33 -11.62 10.60
CA LEU A 7 7.41 -11.68 9.46
C LEU A 7 5.94 -11.91 9.87
N ILE A 8 5.53 -11.45 11.06
CA ILE A 8 4.13 -11.48 11.55
C ILE A 8 3.27 -10.43 10.80
N PHE A 9 3.38 -10.37 9.49
CA PHE A 9 2.30 -9.92 8.64
C PHE A 9 1.92 -11.14 7.81
N PRO A 10 0.73 -11.73 8.03
CA PRO A 10 0.29 -12.80 7.15
C PRO A 10 0.31 -12.24 5.73
N GLN A 11 1.22 -12.75 4.90
CA GLN A 11 1.23 -12.44 3.48
C GLN A 11 -0.15 -12.89 2.98
N PRO A 12 -1.01 -11.98 2.50
CA PRO A 12 -2.32 -12.38 2.04
C PRO A 12 -2.09 -13.43 0.96
N ALA A 13 -2.58 -14.66 1.20
CA ALA A 13 -2.78 -15.64 0.13
C ALA A 13 -3.44 -14.90 -1.04
N PRO A 14 -3.12 -15.19 -2.32
CA PRO A 14 -3.62 -14.42 -3.46
C PRO A 14 -5.15 -14.45 -3.47
N SER A 15 -5.73 -13.51 -2.73
CA SER A 15 -7.14 -13.30 -2.58
C SER A 15 -7.54 -12.61 -3.87
N SER A 16 -8.61 -13.09 -4.50
CA SER A 16 -9.28 -12.41 -5.61
C SER A 16 -9.79 -11.00 -5.25
N ALA A 17 -9.52 -10.51 -4.05
CA ALA A 17 -9.88 -9.19 -3.57
C ALA A 17 -8.84 -8.12 -3.99
N PRO A 18 -9.28 -6.89 -4.26
CA PRO A 18 -8.37 -5.77 -4.46
C PRO A 18 -7.56 -5.52 -3.18
N TYR A 19 -6.31 -5.11 -3.36
CA TYR A 19 -5.40 -4.75 -2.26
C TYR A 19 -4.62 -3.48 -2.60
N VAL A 20 -3.92 -2.96 -1.60
CA VAL A 20 -3.06 -1.79 -1.74
C VAL A 20 -1.63 -2.17 -1.37
N GLU A 21 -0.67 -1.70 -2.15
CA GLU A 21 0.75 -1.85 -1.91
C GLU A 21 1.37 -0.48 -1.66
N ILE A 22 2.20 -0.35 -0.63
CA ILE A 22 2.97 0.89 -0.42
C ILE A 22 4.22 0.82 -1.30
N ILE A 23 4.31 1.71 -2.30
CA ILE A 23 5.39 1.72 -3.29
C ILE A 23 6.44 2.81 -3.01
N GLU A 24 6.15 3.73 -2.08
CA GLU A 24 7.08 4.68 -1.50
C GLU A 24 6.70 4.88 -0.03
N GLN A 25 7.55 4.41 0.88
CA GLN A 25 7.32 4.59 2.32
C GLN A 25 7.52 6.05 2.74
N PRO A 26 6.85 6.53 3.81
CA PRO A 26 7.22 7.80 4.42
C PRO A 26 8.62 7.70 5.02
N LYS A 27 9.43 8.76 4.84
CA LYS A 27 10.74 8.86 5.48
C LYS A 27 10.57 8.82 7.00
N GLN A 28 11.29 7.94 7.67
CA GLN A 28 11.12 7.70 9.10
C GLN A 28 11.47 8.93 9.96
N ARG A 29 12.35 9.81 9.47
CA ARG A 29 12.88 10.98 10.19
C ARG A 29 13.02 12.18 9.27
N GLY A 30 13.21 13.35 9.86
CA GLY A 30 13.50 14.60 9.14
C GLY A 30 12.29 15.52 8.94
N MET A 31 11.10 15.10 9.36
CA MET A 31 9.91 15.95 9.44
C MET A 31 9.59 16.22 10.92
N ARG A 32 9.19 17.47 11.25
CA ARG A 32 8.80 17.86 12.61
C ARG A 32 7.29 18.04 12.68
N PHE A 33 6.68 17.47 13.71
CA PHE A 33 5.30 17.83 14.05
C PHE A 33 5.24 19.29 14.51
N ARG A 34 4.12 19.94 14.21
CA ARG A 34 3.91 21.37 14.47
C ARG A 34 2.65 21.60 15.26
N TYR A 35 2.68 22.62 16.12
CA TYR A 35 1.51 23.03 16.88
C TYR A 35 0.56 23.87 16.04
N LYS A 36 -0.73 23.81 16.38
CA LYS A 36 -1.76 24.64 15.74
C LYS A 36 -1.45 26.14 15.79
N CYS A 37 -0.82 26.62 16.87
CA CYS A 37 -0.53 28.04 17.07
C CYS A 37 0.61 28.60 16.20
N GLU A 38 1.38 27.77 15.47
CA GLU A 38 2.48 28.25 14.62
C GLU A 38 2.02 28.98 13.33
N GLY A 39 0.73 28.88 12.98
CA GLY A 39 0.14 29.70 11.91
C GLY A 39 0.62 29.41 10.49
N ARG A 40 1.31 28.28 10.24
CA ARG A 40 1.74 27.81 8.91
C ARG A 40 1.31 26.37 8.68
N SER A 41 1.15 25.96 7.43
CA SER A 41 0.92 24.55 7.11
C SER A 41 2.11 23.69 7.55
N ALA A 42 1.86 22.40 7.83
CA ALA A 42 2.90 21.49 8.31
C ALA A 42 3.99 21.17 7.26
N GLY A 43 3.67 21.37 5.98
CA GLY A 43 4.43 20.81 4.87
C GLY A 43 4.03 19.36 4.58
N SER A 44 4.65 18.75 3.56
CA SER A 44 4.42 17.36 3.18
C SER A 44 5.45 16.42 3.83
N ILE A 45 5.01 15.22 4.22
CA ILE A 45 5.94 14.15 4.62
C ILE A 45 6.74 13.73 3.37
N PRO A 46 8.09 13.68 3.44
CA PRO A 46 8.90 13.18 2.32
C PRO A 46 8.82 11.66 2.23
N GLY A 47 9.00 11.13 1.02
CA GLY A 47 9.19 9.69 0.80
C GLY A 47 10.58 9.23 1.25
N GLU A 48 10.73 7.94 1.51
CA GLU A 48 11.98 7.32 1.95
C GLU A 48 13.14 7.56 0.97
N ARG A 49 12.86 7.56 -0.34
CA ARG A 49 13.84 7.83 -1.41
C ARG A 49 14.08 9.32 -1.67
N SER A 50 13.46 10.22 -0.89
CA SER A 50 13.70 11.66 -1.04
C SER A 50 15.14 12.03 -0.68
N THR A 51 15.80 12.74 -1.60
CA THR A 51 17.11 13.37 -1.44
C THR A 51 16.97 14.89 -1.37
N ASP A 52 18.08 15.60 -1.14
CA ASP A 52 18.08 17.06 -1.09
C ASP A 52 17.70 17.71 -2.43
N THR A 53 18.04 17.04 -3.55
CA THR A 53 17.76 17.53 -4.91
C THR A 53 16.47 16.94 -5.49
N THR A 54 16.06 15.76 -5.04
CA THR A 54 14.92 15.03 -5.61
C THR A 54 13.91 14.68 -4.53
N LYS A 55 12.77 15.37 -4.53
CA LYS A 55 11.69 15.14 -3.58
C LYS A 55 10.76 14.04 -4.08
N THR A 56 10.47 13.08 -3.22
CA THR A 56 9.45 12.04 -3.38
C THR A 56 8.42 12.16 -2.26
N HIS A 57 7.29 11.47 -2.39
CA HIS A 57 6.20 11.51 -1.42
C HIS A 57 5.69 10.10 -1.12
N PRO A 58 5.19 9.84 0.11
CA PRO A 58 4.56 8.57 0.43
C PRO A 58 3.50 8.22 -0.63
N THR A 59 3.61 7.03 -1.22
CA THR A 59 2.80 6.65 -2.38
C THR A 59 2.32 5.22 -2.22
N ILE A 60 1.05 5.00 -2.56
CA ILE A 60 0.43 3.68 -2.62
C ILE A 60 0.02 3.34 -4.06
N LYS A 61 -0.08 2.05 -4.34
CA LYS A 61 -0.63 1.48 -5.56
C LYS A 61 -1.84 0.62 -5.21
N VAL A 62 -2.96 0.88 -5.87
CA VAL A 62 -4.15 0.02 -5.79
C VAL A 62 -4.02 -1.08 -6.85
N SER A 63 -4.09 -2.34 -6.41
CA SER A 63 -3.94 -3.52 -7.26
C SER A 63 -5.23 -4.34 -7.23
N GLN A 64 -5.77 -4.68 -8.40
CA GLN A 64 -6.86 -5.64 -8.53
C GLN A 64 -6.26 -7.04 -8.66
N ALA A 65 -6.72 -8.00 -7.87
CA ALA A 65 -6.41 -9.40 -8.14
C ALA A 65 -7.09 -9.82 -9.45
N ALA A 66 -6.41 -10.63 -10.26
CA ALA A 66 -6.90 -11.08 -11.56
C ALA A 66 -8.34 -11.61 -11.42
N ARG A 67 -9.26 -11.09 -12.24
CA ARG A 67 -10.62 -11.65 -12.33
C ARG A 67 -10.48 -13.12 -12.67
N GLN A 68 -10.97 -14.01 -11.80
CA GLN A 68 -11.18 -15.39 -12.20
C GLN A 68 -12.14 -15.38 -13.40
N PRO A 69 -11.83 -16.06 -14.51
CA PRO A 69 -12.78 -16.17 -15.60
C PRO A 69 -14.06 -16.82 -15.07
N ARG A 70 -15.23 -16.22 -15.38
CA ARG A 70 -16.51 -16.89 -15.14
C ARG A 70 -16.48 -18.20 -15.91
N GLN A 71 -16.64 -19.32 -15.20
CA GLN A 71 -16.98 -20.57 -15.88
C GLN A 71 -18.39 -20.38 -16.46
N GLU A 72 -18.51 -20.27 -17.78
CA GLU A 72 -19.81 -20.43 -18.45
C GLU A 72 -20.21 -21.89 -18.26
N GLY A 73 -21.29 -22.12 -17.51
CA GLY A 73 -21.87 -23.46 -17.38
C GLY A 73 -22.30 -23.99 -18.75
N PRO A 74 -22.25 -25.31 -18.98
CA PRO A 74 -22.65 -25.89 -20.26
C PRO A 74 -24.09 -25.47 -20.56
N GLY A 75 -24.28 -24.74 -21.65
CA GLY A 75 -25.59 -24.30 -22.10
C GLY A 75 -26.51 -25.50 -22.27
N ASN A 76 -27.63 -25.50 -21.55
CA ASN A 76 -28.69 -26.48 -21.73
C ASN A 76 -29.18 -26.39 -23.18
N LYS A 77 -28.79 -27.34 -24.03
CA LYS A 77 -29.45 -27.57 -25.31
C LYS A 77 -30.84 -28.13 -24.98
N ALA A 78 -31.85 -27.26 -25.05
CA ALA A 78 -33.24 -27.68 -24.99
C ALA A 78 -33.53 -28.70 -26.12
N PRO A 79 -34.43 -29.66 -25.90
CA PRO A 79 -34.78 -30.68 -26.88
C PRO A 79 -35.34 -30.09 -28.18
#